data_AF-A0A0A0NGQ6-F1
#
_entry.id   AF-A0A0A0NGQ6-F1
#
_cell.length_a   1.000
_cell.length_b   1.000
_cell.length_c   1.000
_cell.angle_alpha   90.00
_cell.angle_beta   90.00
_cell.angle_gamma   90.00
#
_symmetry.space_group_name_H-M   'P 1'
#
loop_
_entity.id
_entity.type
_entity.pdbx_description
1 polymer ?
#
loop_
_entity_poly.entity_id
_entity_poly.type
_entity_poly.pdbx_seq_one_letter_code
_entity_poly.pdbx_strand_id
1 'polypeptide(L)' 'MTARDDTTAAGAPTPGRPARPGRPADYWDRVRRIAAAAPPLTAEQRVQLRVIFHQPEARKAAA' A
#
# COMPACT_ATOMS: atom_id res chain seq x y z
N MET A 1 -14.24 -19.73 7.50
CA MET A 1 -14.18 -18.80 6.36
C MET A 1 -14.66 -17.44 6.87
N THR A 2 -13.80 -16.74 7.62
CA THR A 2 -14.16 -15.46 8.25
C THR A 2 -13.83 -14.32 7.30
N ALA A 3 -14.86 -13.60 6.87
CA ALA A 3 -14.74 -12.36 6.10
C ALA A 3 -13.89 -11.37 6.91
N ARG A 4 -12.85 -10.82 6.30
CA ARG A 4 -12.14 -9.66 6.85
C ARG A 4 -12.91 -8.43 6.41
N ASP A 5 -13.45 -7.70 7.38
CA ASP A 5 -14.00 -6.38 7.16
C ASP A 5 -12.86 -5.45 6.73
N ASP A 6 -12.74 -5.24 5.42
CA ASP A 6 -11.80 -4.30 4.83
C ASP A 6 -12.32 -2.88 5.08
N THR A 7 -11.97 -2.32 6.24
CA THR A 7 -12.18 -0.90 6.56
C THR A 7 -11.59 -0.04 5.44
N THR A 8 -12.46 0.50 4.60
CA THR A 8 -12.14 1.48 3.58
C THR A 8 -11.81 2.80 4.28
N ALA A 9 -10.52 3.01 4.59
CA ALA A 9 -10.02 4.35 4.84
C ALA A 9 -9.95 5.09 3.49
N ALA A 10 -11.09 5.57 3.02
CA ALA A 10 -11.13 6.61 2.01
C ALA A 10 -10.51 7.85 2.67
N GLY A 11 -9.23 8.11 2.38
CA GLY A 11 -8.57 9.33 2.83
C GLY A 11 -9.43 10.53 2.46
N ALA A 12 -9.59 11.47 3.40
CA ALA A 12 -10.47 12.61 3.24
C ALA A 12 -10.23 13.31 1.89
N PRO A 13 -11.29 13.65 1.13
CA PRO A 13 -11.13 14.27 -0.17
C PRO A 13 -10.39 15.60 -0.02
N THR A 14 -9.20 15.68 -0.62
CA THR A 14 -8.45 16.93 -0.73
C THR A 14 -9.17 17.84 -1.73
N PRO A 15 -9.51 19.10 -1.39
CA PRO A 15 -10.12 20.04 -2.32
C PRO A 15 -9.30 20.15 -3.61
N GLY A 16 -9.95 20.04 -4.77
CA GLY A 16 -9.29 20.10 -6.09
C GLY A 16 -8.70 18.77 -6.59
N ARG A 17 -8.71 17.69 -5.80
CA ARG A 17 -8.30 16.36 -6.27
C ARG A 17 -9.52 15.61 -6.84
N PRO A 18 -9.49 15.16 -8.10
CA PRO A 18 -10.56 14.32 -8.64
C PRO A 18 -10.69 13.04 -7.82
N ALA A 19 -11.95 12.60 -7.64
CA ALA A 19 -12.24 11.38 -6.91
C ALA A 19 -11.52 10.19 -7.57
N ARG A 20 -10.80 9.40 -6.76
CA ARG A 20 -10.20 8.16 -7.24
C ARG A 20 -11.32 7.13 -7.41
N PRO A 21 -11.40 6.42 -8.54
CA PRO A 21 -12.35 5.31 -8.66
C PRO A 21 -12.10 4.28 -7.56
N GLY A 22 -13.19 3.67 -7.08
CA GLY A 22 -13.14 2.58 -6.11
C GLY A 22 -12.24 1.44 -6.62
N ARG A 23 -11.62 0.71 -5.69
CA ARG A 23 -10.81 -0.44 -6.05
C ARG A 23 -11.75 -1.56 -6.55
N PRO A 24 -11.46 -2.19 -7.70
CA PRO A 24 -12.17 -3.40 -8.13
C PRO A 24 -12.06 -4.51 -7.08
N ALA A 25 -13.07 -5.39 -7.01
CA ALA A 25 -13.07 -6.51 -6.06
C ALA A 25 -11.86 -7.45 -6.23
N ASP A 26 -11.30 -7.56 -7.44
CA ASP A 26 -10.13 -8.39 -7.79
C ASP A 26 -8.77 -7.67 -7.56
N TYR A 27 -8.77 -6.44 -7.02
CA TYR A 27 -7.57 -5.62 -6.90
C TYR A 27 -6.42 -6.35 -6.20
N TRP A 28 -6.70 -6.98 -5.06
CA TRP A 28 -5.67 -7.69 -4.29
C TRP A 28 -5.20 -8.98 -4.96
N ASP A 29 -6.07 -9.68 -5.68
CA ASP A 29 -5.68 -10.84 -6.49
C ASP A 29 -4.72 -10.45 -7.61
N ARG A 30 -4.97 -9.31 -8.25
CA ARG A 30 -4.05 -8.75 -9.25
C ARG A 30 -2.71 -8.38 -8.64
N VAL A 31 -2.71 -7.69 -7.50
CA VAL A 31 -1.47 -7.33 -6.79
C VAL A 31 -0.66 -8.57 -6.40
N ARG A 32 -1.32 -9.61 -5.86
CA ARG A 32 -0.66 -10.87 -5.50
C ARG A 32 0.00 -11.54 -6.71
N ARG A 33 -0.72 -11.63 -7.84
CA ARG A 33 -0.17 -12.21 -9.07
C ARG A 33 1.05 -11.45 -9.59
N ILE A 34 0.98 -10.12 -9.61
CA ILE A 34 2.10 -9.28 -10.05
C ILE A 34 3.30 -9.44 -9.11
N ALA A 35 3.07 -9.38 -7.79
CA ALA A 35 4.13 -9.53 -6.81
C ALA A 35 4.79 -10.91 -6.86
N ALA A 36 4.02 -11.97 -7.12
CA ALA A 36 4.54 -13.32 -7.28
C ALA A 36 5.40 -13.50 -8.54
N ALA A 37 5.11 -12.74 -9.60
CA ALA A 37 5.87 -12.77 -10.85
C ALA A 37 7.12 -11.86 -10.85
N ALA A 38 7.28 -11.00 -9.84
CA ALA A 38 8.37 -10.05 -9.78
C ALA A 38 9.70 -10.73 -9.40
N PRO A 39 10.85 -10.26 -9.92
CA PRO A 39 12.15 -10.73 -9.46
C PRO A 39 12.37 -10.40 -7.97
N PRO A 40 13.15 -11.20 -7.24
CA PRO A 40 13.46 -10.92 -5.85
C PRO A 40 14.26 -9.62 -5.73
N LEU A 41 13.98 -8.85 -4.67
CA LEU A 41 14.74 -7.64 -4.38
C LEU A 41 16.20 -7.97 -4.07
N THR A 42 17.12 -7.16 -4.60
CA THR A 42 18.55 -7.24 -4.29
C THR A 42 18.82 -6.82 -2.85
N ALA A 43 20.00 -7.18 -2.31
CA ALA A 43 20.39 -6.77 -0.96
C ALA A 43 20.40 -5.23 -0.80
N GLU A 44 20.92 -4.51 -1.81
CA GLU A 44 20.95 -3.05 -1.81
C GLU A 44 19.56 -2.44 -1.79
N GLN A 45 18.63 -2.94 -2.61
CA GLN A 45 17.24 -2.47 -2.63
C GLN A 45 16.56 -2.70 -1.28
N ARG A 46 16.82 -3.84 -0.62
CA ARG A 46 16.28 -4.12 0.72
C ARG A 46 16.83 -3.16 1.76
N VAL A 47 18.12 -2.81 1.70
CA VAL A 47 18.74 -1.82 2.60
C VAL A 47 18.13 -0.44 2.39
N GLN A 48 17.98 0.00 1.14
CA GLN A 48 17.33 1.29 0.82
C GLN A 48 15.90 1.34 1.33
N LEU A 49 15.09 0.29 1.08
CA LEU A 49 13.73 0.21 1.60
C LEU A 49 13.70 0.25 3.13
N ARG A 50 14.63 -0.44 3.79
CA ARG A 50 14.74 -0.38 5.25
C ARG A 50 15.01 1.04 5.72
N VAL A 51 15.92 1.79 5.10
CA VAL A 51 16.18 3.19 5.46
C VAL A 51 14.94 4.07 5.27
N ILE A 52 14.22 3.90 4.16
CA ILE A 52 13.01 4.69 3.85
C ILE A 52 11.90 4.44 4.87
N PHE A 53 11.63 3.18 5.22
CA PHE A 53 10.48 2.80 6.05
C PHE A 53 10.79 2.71 7.55
N HIS A 54 12.05 2.72 7.96
CA HIS A 54 12.47 2.64 9.36
C HIS A 54 12.68 4.02 10.01
N GLN A 55 12.05 5.07 9.47
CA GLN A 55 12.01 6.37 10.13
C GLN A 55 10.93 6.39 11.22
N PRO A 56 11.29 6.52 12.52
CA PRO A 56 10.33 6.50 13.62
C PRO A 56 9.36 7.70 13.62
N GLU A 57 9.78 8.87 13.13
CA GLU A 57 8.97 10.10 13.15
C GLU A 57 7.93 10.18 12.00
N ALA A 58 8.18 9.51 10.87
CA ALA A 58 7.23 9.49 9.75
C ALA A 58 5.91 8.75 10.07
N ARG A 59 5.89 7.92 11.13
CA ARG A 59 4.67 7.25 11.61
C ARG A 59 3.79 8.11 12.52
N LYS A 60 4.33 9.18 13.12
CA LYS A 60 3.54 10.11 13.97
C LYS A 60 2.75 11.14 13.16
N ALA A 61 3.20 11.48 11.94
CA ALA A 61 2.56 12.49 11.11
C ALA A 61 1.40 11.95 10.23
N ALA A 62 1.12 10.65 10.27
CA ALA A 62 0.09 9.98 9.46
C ALA A 62 -1.01 9.29 10.28
N ALA A 63 -1.07 9.54 11.59
CA ALA A 63 -2.09 9.06 12.52
C ALA A 63 -3.03 10.19 12.94
#